data_AF-A0A4R3LWS5-F1
#
_entry.id   AF-A0A4R3LWS5-F1
#
_cell.length_a   1.000
_cell.length_b   1.000
_cell.length_c   1.000
_cell.angle_alpha   90.00
_cell.angle_beta   90.00
_cell.angle_gamma   90.00
#
_symmetry.space_group_name_H-M   'P 1'
#
loop_
_entity.id
_entity.type
_entity.pdbx_description
1 polymer ?
#
loop_
_entity_poly.entity_id
_entity_poly.type
_entity_poly.pdbx_seq_one_letter_code
_entity_poly.pdbx_strand_id
1 'polypeptide(L)' 'MPETPIKTPCIKICVVDPASSLCIGCGRSLQEIGGWISMSPARRSAIIAALPGRLRALRARGIDVVPD' A
#
# COMPACT_ATOMS: atom_id res chain seq x y z
N MET A 1 -14.65 -18.13 -16.26
CA MET A 1 -14.77 -18.22 -14.79
C MET A 1 -14.72 -16.82 -14.22
N PRO A 2 -15.65 -16.35 -13.38
CA PRO A 2 -15.53 -15.02 -12.81
C PRO A 2 -14.54 -15.09 -11.65
N GLU A 3 -13.28 -14.81 -11.94
CA GLU A 3 -12.27 -14.52 -10.94
C GLU A 3 -12.68 -13.22 -10.22
N THR A 4 -13.15 -13.34 -8.99
CA THR A 4 -13.51 -12.17 -8.17
C THR A 4 -12.31 -11.23 -8.10
N PRO A 5 -12.41 -9.98 -8.58
CA PRO A 5 -11.24 -9.12 -8.73
C PRO A 5 -10.60 -8.87 -7.37
N ILE A 6 -9.31 -9.20 -7.27
CA ILE A 6 -8.52 -8.93 -6.07
C ILE A 6 -8.46 -7.42 -5.89
N LYS A 7 -9.17 -6.88 -4.90
CA LYS A 7 -9.13 -5.45 -4.59
C LYS A 7 -7.69 -5.07 -4.25
N THR A 8 -7.08 -4.22 -5.07
CA THR A 8 -5.75 -3.65 -4.82
C THR A 8 -5.89 -2.16 -4.57
N PRO A 9 -5.31 -1.61 -3.49
CA PRO A 9 -5.32 -0.18 -3.21
C PRO A 9 -4.18 0.55 -3.96
N CYS A 10 -3.74 0.00 -5.10
CA CYS A 10 -2.61 0.53 -5.86
C CYS A 10 -3.08 1.68 -6.75
N ILE A 11 -2.48 2.86 -6.59
CA ILE A 11 -2.75 4.04 -7.44
C ILE A 11 -1.75 4.15 -8.61
N LYS A 12 -1.08 3.04 -8.96
CA LYS A 12 -0.01 2.97 -9.98
C LYS A 12 1.22 3.84 -9.69
N ILE A 13 1.37 4.29 -8.45
CA ILE A 13 2.59 4.94 -7.95
C ILE A 13 3.37 3.90 -7.15
N CYS A 14 4.58 3.57 -7.60
CA CYS A 14 5.48 2.60 -6.97
C CYS A 14 6.77 3.28 -6.49
N VAL A 15 6.61 4.25 -5.60
CA VAL A 15 7.74 4.93 -4.95
C VAL A 15 7.73 4.50 -3.50
N VAL A 16 8.82 3.92 -3.01
CA VAL A 16 8.95 3.41 -1.64
C VAL A 16 9.88 4.31 -0.87
N ASP A 17 9.43 4.81 0.28
CA ASP A 17 10.28 5.56 1.19
C ASP A 17 11.30 4.60 1.83
N PRO A 18 12.62 4.83 1.67
CA PRO A 18 13.64 3.97 2.25
C PRO A 18 13.64 4.00 3.79
N ALA A 19 13.18 5.08 4.41
CA ALA A 19 13.15 5.19 5.87
C ALA A 19 11.99 4.40 6.50
N SER A 20 10.81 4.40 5.87
CA SER A 20 9.61 3.73 6.37
C SER A 20 9.41 2.34 5.74
N SER A 21 10.11 2.03 4.64
CA SER A 21 9.87 0.83 3.81
C SER A 21 8.42 0.71 3.31
N LEU A 22 7.75 1.85 3.12
CA LEU A 22 6.36 1.95 2.69
C LEU A 22 6.25 2.70 1.38
N CYS A 23 5.36 2.25 0.50
CA CYS A 23 5.02 2.95 -0.72
C CYS A 23 4.31 4.26 -0.38
N ILE A 24 4.82 5.39 -0.88
CA ILE A 24 4.27 6.71 -0.62
C ILE A 24 2.92 6.93 -1.33
N GLY A 25 2.64 6.16 -2.38
CA GLY A 25 1.37 6.22 -3.12
C GLY A 25 0.25 5.42 -2.46
N CYS A 26 0.50 4.14 -2.16
CA CYS A 26 -0.53 3.25 -1.61
C CYS A 26 -0.36 2.89 -0.13
N GLY A 27 0.73 3.28 0.52
CA GLY A 27 1.00 2.97 1.93
C GLY A 27 1.36 1.51 2.22
N ARG A 28 1.62 0.69 1.19
CA ARG A 28 1.95 -0.73 1.32
C ARG A 28 3.46 -0.97 1.35
N SER A 29 3.91 -1.97 2.10
CA SER A 29 5.32 -2.36 2.08
C SER A 29 5.65 -3.25 0.87
N LEU A 30 6.93 -3.32 0.48
CA LEU A 30 7.40 -4.22 -0.58
C LEU A 30 7.06 -5.68 -0.30
N GLN A 31 7.16 -6.11 0.97
CA GLN A 31 6.82 -7.47 1.38
C GLN A 31 5.33 -7.77 1.19
N GLU A 32 4.47 -6.79 1.48
CA GLU A 32 3.03 -6.93 1.21
C GLU A 32 2.78 -6.99 -0.31
N ILE A 33 3.44 -6.14 -1.10
CA ILE A 33 3.28 -6.08 -2.56
C ILE A 33 3.66 -7.43 -3.18
N GLY A 34 4.83 -7.97 -2.86
CA GLY A 34 5.30 -9.25 -3.37
C GLY A 34 4.44 -10.44 -2.94
N GLY A 35 3.87 -10.40 -1.73
CA GLY A 35 3.00 -11.45 -1.22
C GLY A 35 1.51 -11.31 -1.57
N TRP A 36 1.08 -10.22 -2.22
CA TRP A 36 -0.34 -9.83 -2.24
C TRP A 36 -1.26 -10.90 -2.84
N ILE A 37 -0.83 -11.51 -3.95
CA ILE A 37 -1.61 -12.54 -4.67
C ILE A 37 -1.74 -13.81 -3.82
N SER A 38 -0.74 -14.13 -3.00
CA SER A 38 -0.76 -15.28 -2.10
C SER A 38 -1.44 -15.02 -0.75
N MET A 39 -1.77 -13.77 -0.43
CA MET A 39 -2.43 -13.41 0.83
C MET A 39 -3.93 -13.74 0.83
N SER A 40 -4.43 -14.23 1.98
CA SER A 40 -5.86 -14.45 2.20
C SER A 40 -6.65 -13.13 2.19
N PRO A 41 -7.93 -13.15 1.78
CA PRO A 41 -8.79 -11.95 1.74
C PRO A 41 -8.84 -11.19 3.06
N ALA A 42 -8.90 -11.89 4.20
CA ALA A 42 -8.90 -11.28 5.54
C ALA A 42 -7.64 -10.45 5.79
N ARG A 43 -6.47 -10.98 5.41
CA ARG A 43 -5.18 -10.29 5.54
C ARG A 43 -5.12 -9.06 4.65
N ARG A 44 -5.62 -9.16 3.41
CA ARG A 44 -5.72 -8.02 2.49
C ARG A 44 -6.59 -6.91 3.07
N SER A 45 -7.75 -7.25 3.65
CA SER A 45 -8.64 -6.28 4.29
C SER A 45 -7.99 -5.60 5.49
N ALA A 46 -7.28 -6.34 6.34
CA ALA A 46 -6.53 -5.77 7.47
C ALA A 46 -5.46 -4.79 6.99
N ILE A 47 -4.74 -5.14 5.92
CA ILE A 47 -3.73 -4.26 5.31
C ILE A 47 -4.39 -2.99 4.78
N ILE A 48 -5.48 -3.12 4.00
CA ILE A 48 -6.23 -1.97 3.44
C ILE A 48 -6.70 -1.02 4.55
N ALA A 49 -7.21 -1.56 5.65
CA ALA A 49 -7.63 -0.76 6.80
C ALA A 49 -6.48 0.00 7.47
N ALA A 50 -5.26 -0.52 7.41
CA ALA A 50 -4.06 0.13 7.97
C ALA A 50 -3.46 1.22 7.05
N LEU A 51 -3.68 1.17 5.74
CA LEU A 51 -3.06 2.11 4.77
C LEU A 51 -3.33 3.59 5.06
N PRO A 52 -4.57 4.02 5.40
CA PRO A 52 -4.83 5.42 5.70
C PRO A 52 -3.98 5.94 6.88
N GLY A 53 -3.74 5.10 7.89
CA GLY A 53 -2.88 5.43 9.03
C GLY A 53 -1.42 5.56 8.61
N ARG A 54 -0.93 4.64 7.76
CA ARG A 54 0.42 4.68 7.20
C ARG A 54 0.66 5.90 6.32
N LEU A 55 -0.30 6.25 5.46
CA LEU A 55 -0.24 7.45 4.62
C LEU A 55 -0.24 8.73 5.46
N ARG A 56 -1.04 8.78 6.54
CA ARG A 56 -0.99 9.90 7.50
C ARG A 56 0.38 10.01 8.17
N ALA A 57 0.98 8.89 8.56
CA ALA A 57 2.32 8.89 9.16
C ALA A 57 3.41 9.35 8.17
N LEU A 58 3.33 8.92 6.91
CA LEU A 58 4.23 9.40 5.84
C LEU A 58 4.07 10.91 5.62
N ARG A 59 2.83 11.40 5.53
CA ARG A 59 2.55 12.83 5.38
C ARG A 59 3.02 13.65 6.59
N ALA A 60 2.87 13.12 7.81
CA ALA A 60 3.37 13.76 9.03
C ALA A 60 4.91 13.86 9.06
N ARG A 61 5.62 13.00 8.32
CA ARG A 61 7.07 13.07 8.12
C ARG A 61 7.49 14.03 7.00
N GLY A 62 6.55 14.70 6.33
CA GLY A 62 6.81 15.50 5.13
C GLY A 62 7.08 14.66 3.89
N ILE A 63 6.70 13.37 3.91
CA ILE A 63 6.74 12.49 2.73
C ILE A 63 5.36 12.58 2.08
N ASP A 64 5.12 13.61 1.27
CA ASP A 64 4.00 13.65 0.34
C ASP A 64 4.46 13.18 -1.04
N VAL A 65 3.56 12.52 -1.78
CA VAL A 65 3.72 12.32 -3.21
C VAL A 65 3.73 13.72 -3.82
N VAL A 66 4.92 14.29 -3.97
CA VAL A 66 5.14 15.50 -4.76
C VAL A 66 4.50 15.23 -6.13
N PRO A 67 3.45 15.99 -6.51
CA PRO A 67 3.05 16.01 -7.91
C PRO A 67 4.16 16.77 -8.65
N ASP A 68 4.97 16.05 -9.43
CA ASP A 68 5.52 16.62 -10.66
C ASP A 68 4.41 16.59 -11.73
#